data_AF-A0A523J091-F1
#
_entry.id   AF-A0A523J091-F1
#
_cell.length_a   1.000
_cell.length_b   1.000
_cell.length_c   1.000
_cell.angle_alpha   90.00
_cell.angle_beta   90.00
_cell.angle_gamma   90.00
#
_symmetry.space_group_name_H-M   'P 1'
#
loop_
_entity.id
_entity.type
_entity.pdbx_description
1 polymer ?
#
loop_
_entity_poly.entity_id
_entity_poly.type
_entity_poly.pdbx_seq_one_letter_code
_entity_poly.pdbx_strand_id
1 'polypeptide(L)'
;MGELLMKNKLIIIMALCISPLISFNLASAEIDRVTMQVDGMTCPFCIFGIEKKLKSVDEVNDAEANLRSGNVDLTMKENAVISIKRLNKAVDDSGFTPGEIEIEASGKLEQYKLSGKDYPALKVSGSDQIFLLTDSKDHGQEEFISPEKLKELSDTAAKNNGNITISGYIHQHSEDLPLALSVDSFQSNAN
;
A
#
# COMPACT_ATOMS: atom_id res chain seq x y z
N MET A 1 64.97 6.96 40.04
CA MET A 1 65.09 8.40 39.75
C MET A 1 64.80 8.55 38.27
N GLY A 2 63.68 9.20 37.94
CA GLY A 2 63.35 9.65 36.58
C GLY A 2 62.77 8.60 35.61
N GLU A 3 61.78 9.07 34.83
CA GLU A 3 61.22 8.48 33.59
C GLU A 3 60.25 7.29 33.80
N LEU A 4 58.97 7.33 33.43
CA LEU A 4 58.36 7.86 32.22
C LEU A 4 56.99 8.49 32.50
N LEU A 5 56.94 9.81 32.41
CA LEU A 5 55.73 10.59 32.17
C LEU A 5 55.41 10.58 30.66
N MET A 6 54.11 10.61 30.34
CA MET A 6 53.55 11.02 29.04
C MET A 6 53.61 10.02 27.88
N LYS A 7 52.82 8.93 27.93
CA LYS A 7 52.29 8.25 26.73
C LYS A 7 50.92 7.65 27.03
N ASN A 8 49.86 8.47 27.19
CA ASN A 8 48.48 7.97 27.00
C ASN A 8 47.33 9.01 27.01
N LYS A 9 47.62 10.32 26.89
CA LYS A 9 46.53 11.33 26.85
C LYS A 9 46.10 11.76 25.44
N LEU A 10 46.71 11.22 24.38
CA LEU A 10 46.39 11.62 23.00
C LEU A 10 45.45 10.66 22.26
N ILE A 11 45.09 9.51 22.84
CA ILE A 11 44.20 8.52 22.17
C ILE A 11 42.72 8.80 22.46
N ILE A 12 42.38 9.66 23.43
CA ILE A 12 41.00 9.85 23.88
C ILE A 12 40.24 10.94 23.09
N ILE A 13 40.91 11.76 22.27
CA ILE A 13 40.28 12.92 21.61
C ILE A 13 39.80 12.61 20.16
N MET A 14 40.19 11.47 19.59
CA MET A 14 39.76 11.03 18.24
C MET A 14 38.56 10.06 18.29
N ALA A 15 37.64 10.28 19.23
CA ALA A 15 36.33 9.61 19.28
C ALA A 15 35.18 10.63 19.17
N LEU A 16 35.49 11.83 18.67
CA LEU A 16 34.54 12.85 18.23
C LEU A 16 34.51 12.80 16.70
N CYS A 17 33.32 12.73 16.10
CA CYS A 17 33.04 13.01 14.68
C CYS A 17 33.06 11.87 13.64
N ILE A 18 32.90 10.60 14.02
CA ILE A 18 32.46 9.58 13.06
C ILE A 18 31.22 8.85 13.60
N SER A 19 30.19 9.62 13.95
CA SER A 19 28.86 9.15 13.58
C SER A 19 28.79 9.38 12.06
N PRO A 20 28.77 8.35 11.20
CA PRO A 20 28.09 8.59 9.95
C PRO A 20 26.67 8.98 10.36
N LEU A 21 26.23 10.17 9.96
CA LEU A 21 24.83 10.38 9.65
C LEU A 21 24.49 9.25 8.67
N ILE A 22 24.08 8.10 9.19
CA ILE A 22 23.39 7.11 8.40
C ILE A 22 22.10 7.82 8.10
N SER A 23 22.10 8.50 6.95
CA SER A 23 20.89 8.87 6.26
C SER A 23 20.12 7.57 6.09
N PHE A 24 19.21 7.30 7.03
CA PHE A 24 18.10 6.39 6.83
C PHE A 24 17.33 7.00 5.66
N ASN A 25 17.68 6.61 4.44
CA ASN A 25 16.75 6.72 3.33
C ASN A 25 15.66 5.70 3.64
N LEU A 26 14.63 6.10 4.38
CA LEU A 26 13.35 5.40 4.35
C LEU A 26 12.71 5.74 3.02
N ALA A 27 13.11 5.03 1.97
CA ALA A 27 12.22 4.86 0.83
C ALA A 27 11.24 3.75 1.19
N SER A 28 10.32 4.02 2.12
CA SER A 28 9.15 3.18 2.36
C SER A 28 7.97 3.89 1.70
N ALA A 29 7.66 3.49 0.48
CA ALA A 29 6.36 3.79 -0.11
C ALA A 29 5.80 2.44 -0.54
N GLU A 30 5.11 1.79 0.40
CA GLU A 30 4.36 0.55 0.21
C GLU A 30 2.88 0.91 -0.03
N ILE A 31 1.92 0.03 0.28
CA ILE A 31 0.52 0.45 0.29
C ILE A 31 0.33 1.41 1.46
N ASP A 32 0.22 2.69 1.16
CA ASP A 32 0.27 3.80 2.12
C ASP A 32 -1.04 3.94 2.90
N ARG A 33 -2.17 3.60 2.27
CA ARG A 33 -3.51 3.62 2.88
C ARG A 33 -4.35 2.48 2.34
N VAL A 34 -5.11 1.84 3.23
CA VAL A 34 -6.22 0.94 2.86
C VAL A 34 -7.43 1.32 3.69
N THR A 35 -8.53 1.66 3.04
CA THR A 35 -9.79 2.00 3.68
C THR A 35 -10.89 1.11 3.10
N MET A 36 -11.56 0.36 3.97
CA MET A 36 -12.63 -0.57 3.59
C MET A 36 -13.98 -0.06 4.11
N GLN A 37 -14.97 0.03 3.24
CA GLN A 37 -16.34 0.28 3.65
C GLN A 37 -16.96 -0.99 4.23
N VAL A 38 -17.70 -0.85 5.34
CA VAL A 38 -18.41 -1.94 6.00
C VAL A 38 -19.80 -1.48 6.40
N ASP A 39 -20.83 -2.08 5.81
CA ASP A 39 -22.21 -1.77 6.13
C ASP A 39 -22.74 -2.63 7.30
N GLY A 40 -23.62 -2.04 8.11
CA GLY A 40 -24.27 -2.69 9.24
C GLY A 40 -23.63 -2.44 10.61
N MET A 41 -22.53 -1.68 10.68
CA MET A 41 -21.96 -1.21 11.95
C MET A 41 -22.84 -0.11 12.54
N THR A 42 -23.66 -0.45 13.54
CA THR A 42 -24.65 0.50 14.11
C THR A 42 -24.46 0.80 15.59
N CYS A 43 -23.50 0.16 16.27
CA CYS A 43 -23.21 0.43 17.67
C CYS A 43 -21.71 0.28 18.01
N PRO A 44 -21.23 0.84 19.14
CA PRO A 44 -19.83 0.72 19.55
C PRO A 44 -19.35 -0.73 19.73
N PHE A 45 -20.23 -1.66 20.12
CA PHE A 45 -19.85 -3.08 20.22
C PHE A 45 -19.62 -3.73 18.86
N CYS A 46 -20.30 -3.27 17.80
CA CYS A 46 -20.05 -3.72 16.43
C CYS A 46 -18.65 -3.31 15.95
N ILE A 47 -18.20 -2.09 16.28
CA ILE A 47 -16.84 -1.61 15.98
C ILE A 47 -15.80 -2.61 16.51
N PHE A 48 -15.83 -2.87 17.82
CA PHE A 48 -14.83 -3.73 18.45
C PHE A 48 -14.82 -5.14 17.85
N GLY A 49 -15.98 -5.64 17.45
CA GLY A 49 -16.11 -6.94 16.78
C GLY A 49 -15.42 -6.96 15.42
N ILE A 50 -15.68 -5.95 14.58
CA ILE A 50 -15.13 -5.90 13.22
C ILE A 50 -13.62 -5.62 13.23
N GLU A 51 -13.14 -4.70 14.06
CA GLU A 51 -11.71 -4.39 14.19
C GLU A 51 -10.93 -5.63 14.59
N LYS A 52 -11.42 -6.36 15.60
CA LYS A 52 -10.81 -7.60 16.06
C LYS A 52 -10.76 -8.66 14.96
N LYS A 53 -11.82 -8.79 14.17
CA LYS A 53 -11.86 -9.78 13.09
C LYS A 53 -10.94 -9.39 11.94
N LEU A 54 -10.91 -8.12 11.53
CA LEU A 54 -10.02 -7.65 10.45
C LEU A 54 -8.54 -7.75 10.87
N LYS A 55 -8.21 -7.44 12.12
CA LYS A 55 -6.86 -7.67 12.69
C LYS A 55 -6.42 -9.13 12.74
N SER A 56 -7.35 -10.08 12.62
CA SER A 56 -7.03 -11.52 12.53
C SER A 56 -6.68 -11.98 11.12
N VAL A 57 -6.83 -11.12 10.12
CA VAL A 57 -6.39 -11.37 8.74
C VAL A 57 -4.87 -11.22 8.67
N ASP A 58 -4.19 -12.19 8.07
CA ASP A 58 -2.73 -12.31 8.14
C ASP A 58 -1.97 -11.08 7.64
N GLU A 59 -2.47 -10.41 6.60
CA GLU A 59 -1.86 -9.23 6.01
C GLU A 59 -2.11 -7.94 6.81
N VAL A 60 -3.03 -7.93 7.78
CA VAL A 60 -3.44 -6.74 8.54
C VAL A 60 -2.64 -6.64 9.84
N ASN A 61 -2.03 -5.48 10.07
CA ASN A 61 -1.37 -5.12 11.33
C ASN A 61 -2.35 -4.48 12.32
N ASP A 62 -3.16 -3.52 11.84
CA ASP A 62 -4.17 -2.85 12.67
C ASP A 62 -5.44 -2.52 11.88
N ALA A 63 -6.54 -2.29 12.58
CA ALA A 63 -7.82 -1.88 12.00
C ALA A 63 -8.54 -0.91 12.94
N GLU A 64 -8.96 0.23 12.41
CA GLU A 64 -9.69 1.28 13.14
C GLU A 64 -11.00 1.60 12.41
N ALA A 65 -12.15 1.34 13.06
CA ALA A 65 -13.46 1.57 12.45
C ALA A 65 -14.09 2.89 12.89
N ASN A 66 -14.76 3.53 11.95
CA ASN A 66 -15.48 4.78 12.17
C ASN A 66 -16.98 4.60 11.86
N LEU A 67 -17.80 4.58 12.91
CA LEU A 67 -19.27 4.46 12.78
C LEU A 67 -19.92 5.56 11.95
N ARG A 68 -19.34 6.77 11.90
CA ARG A 68 -19.95 7.89 11.19
C ARG A 68 -19.81 7.74 9.69
N SER A 69 -18.65 7.30 9.22
CA SER A 69 -18.40 7.07 7.79
C SER A 69 -18.80 5.68 7.33
N GLY A 70 -18.84 4.69 8.24
CA GLY A 70 -18.96 3.29 7.87
C GLY A 70 -17.65 2.68 7.36
N ASN A 71 -16.53 3.37 7.55
CA ASN A 71 -15.23 2.94 7.05
C ASN A 71 -14.41 2.26 8.14
N VAL A 72 -13.52 1.36 7.72
CA VAL A 72 -12.46 0.78 8.52
C VAL A 72 -11.13 1.07 7.84
N ASP A 73 -10.27 1.83 8.51
CA ASP A 73 -8.91 2.09 8.06
C ASP A 73 -8.02 0.92 8.50
N LEU A 74 -7.35 0.30 7.54
CA LEU A 74 -6.49 -0.86 7.75
C LEU A 74 -5.02 -0.44 7.64
N THR A 75 -4.26 -0.73 8.68
CA THR A 75 -2.79 -0.68 8.62
C THR A 75 -2.31 -2.05 8.17
N MET A 76 -1.69 -2.11 6.99
CA MET A 76 -1.13 -3.34 6.45
C MET A 76 0.20 -3.68 7.12
N LYS A 77 0.57 -4.97 7.15
CA LYS A 77 1.94 -5.37 7.51
C LYS A 77 2.91 -5.00 6.40
N GLU A 78 4.17 -4.78 6.78
CA GLU A 78 5.25 -4.51 5.82
C GLU A 78 5.31 -5.57 4.72
N ASN A 79 5.36 -5.13 3.46
CA ASN A 79 5.43 -5.98 2.26
C ASN A 79 4.25 -6.96 2.08
N ALA A 80 3.12 -6.73 2.77
CA ALA A 80 1.97 -7.62 2.67
C ALA A 80 1.28 -7.55 1.30
N VAL A 81 0.70 -8.68 0.89
CA VAL A 81 -0.14 -8.79 -0.33
C VAL A 81 -1.60 -8.74 0.11
N ILE A 82 -2.37 -7.80 -0.44
CA ILE A 82 -3.79 -7.64 -0.12
C ILE A 82 -4.57 -8.80 -0.73
N SER A 83 -5.37 -9.49 0.08
CA SER A 83 -6.42 -10.38 -0.40
C SER A 83 -7.80 -9.81 -0.10
N ILE A 84 -8.46 -9.25 -1.13
CA ILE A 84 -9.86 -8.81 -1.05
C ILE A 84 -10.75 -9.96 -0.55
N LYS A 85 -10.49 -11.19 -0.99
CA LYS A 85 -11.24 -12.37 -0.56
C LYS A 85 -11.15 -12.62 0.95
N ARG A 86 -9.96 -12.48 1.56
CA ARG A 86 -9.79 -12.65 3.00
C ARG A 86 -10.42 -11.50 3.79
N LEU A 87 -10.26 -10.26 3.32
CA LEU A 87 -10.88 -9.09 3.92
C LEU A 87 -12.42 -9.19 3.89
N ASN A 88 -13.00 -9.41 2.71
CA ASN A 88 -14.44 -9.58 2.54
C ASN A 88 -14.98 -10.75 3.37
N LYS A 89 -14.27 -11.88 3.40
CA LYS A 89 -14.64 -13.01 4.25
C LYS A 89 -14.61 -12.66 5.74
N ALA A 90 -13.63 -11.89 6.19
CA ALA A 90 -13.57 -11.46 7.58
C ALA A 90 -14.78 -10.59 7.95
N VAL A 91 -15.16 -9.66 7.07
CA VAL A 91 -16.37 -8.84 7.25
C VAL A 91 -17.64 -9.69 7.26
N ASP A 92 -17.81 -10.59 6.28
CA ASP A 92 -18.97 -11.48 6.15
C ASP A 92 -19.11 -12.43 7.35
N ASP A 93 -18.01 -13.06 7.78
CA ASP A 93 -17.96 -13.93 8.97
C ASP A 93 -18.34 -13.17 10.27
N SER A 94 -18.30 -11.83 10.26
CA SER A 94 -18.70 -10.98 11.38
C SER A 94 -20.17 -10.56 11.33
N GLY A 95 -20.90 -10.96 10.28
CA GLY A 95 -22.31 -10.61 10.06
C GLY A 95 -22.52 -9.21 9.50
N PHE A 96 -21.49 -8.61 8.88
CA PHE A 96 -21.56 -7.32 8.20
C PHE A 96 -21.43 -7.50 6.69
N THR A 97 -21.75 -6.44 5.94
CA THR A 97 -21.62 -6.46 4.48
C THR A 97 -20.35 -5.73 4.05
N PRO A 98 -19.42 -6.39 3.34
CA PRO A 98 -18.25 -5.72 2.79
C PRO A 98 -18.65 -4.78 1.63
N GLY A 99 -18.10 -3.58 1.65
CA GLY A 99 -18.27 -2.58 0.58
C GLY A 99 -16.98 -2.39 -0.23
N GLU A 100 -16.82 -1.18 -0.77
CA GLU A 100 -15.64 -0.83 -1.57
C GLU A 100 -14.36 -0.82 -0.72
N ILE A 101 -13.22 -1.15 -1.34
CA ILE A 101 -11.89 -1.00 -0.73
C ILE A 101 -11.11 0.02 -1.54
N GLU A 102 -10.83 1.15 -0.91
CA GLU A 102 -9.98 2.21 -1.43
C GLU A 102 -8.55 2.02 -0.94
N ILE A 103 -7.58 2.24 -1.82
CA ILE A 103 -6.16 2.20 -1.48
C ILE A 103 -5.43 3.42 -2.01
N GLU A 104 -4.31 3.74 -1.37
CA GLU A 104 -3.24 4.56 -1.92
C GLU A 104 -1.99 3.68 -2.01
N ALA A 105 -1.48 3.46 -3.22
CA ALA A 105 -0.35 2.58 -3.45
C ALA A 105 0.72 3.23 -4.30
N SER A 106 1.96 3.09 -3.85
CA SER A 106 3.14 3.61 -4.53
C SER A 106 3.89 2.48 -5.26
N GLY A 107 4.26 2.71 -6.52
CA GLY A 107 4.81 1.65 -7.37
C GLY A 107 5.36 2.13 -8.70
N LYS A 108 5.70 1.17 -9.55
CA LYS A 108 6.13 1.38 -10.93
C LYS A 108 5.07 0.90 -11.91
N LEU A 109 4.91 1.65 -12.99
CA LEU A 109 4.06 1.24 -14.10
C LEU A 109 4.77 0.18 -14.93
N GLU A 110 4.11 -0.94 -15.16
CA GLU A 110 4.63 -2.08 -15.93
C GLU A 110 3.54 -2.68 -16.82
N GLN A 111 3.94 -3.61 -17.68
CA GLN A 111 3.03 -4.40 -18.51
C GLN A 111 2.95 -5.81 -17.93
N TYR A 112 1.76 -6.21 -17.50
CA TYR A 112 1.47 -7.57 -17.05
C TYR A 112 1.05 -8.42 -18.25
N LYS A 113 1.70 -9.57 -18.43
CA LYS A 113 1.42 -10.49 -19.54
C LYS A 113 0.53 -11.63 -19.09
N LEU A 114 -0.65 -11.75 -19.69
CA LEU A 114 -1.52 -12.91 -19.50
C LEU A 114 -2.12 -13.35 -20.83
N SER A 115 -2.03 -14.65 -21.14
CA SER A 115 -2.65 -15.24 -22.34
C SER A 115 -2.29 -14.52 -23.65
N GLY A 116 -1.04 -14.03 -23.75
CA GLY A 116 -0.53 -13.33 -24.93
C GLY A 116 -1.01 -11.88 -25.08
N LYS A 117 -1.68 -11.32 -24.05
CA LYS A 117 -2.09 -9.92 -23.99
C LYS A 117 -1.28 -9.18 -22.94
N ASP A 118 -0.99 -7.91 -23.22
CA ASP A 118 -0.34 -6.98 -22.31
C ASP A 118 -1.40 -6.13 -21.60
N TYR A 119 -1.27 -5.99 -20.29
CA TYR A 119 -2.16 -5.23 -19.43
C TYR A 119 -1.37 -4.18 -18.67
N PRO A 120 -1.80 -2.90 -18.68
CA PRO A 120 -1.18 -1.87 -17.86
C PRO A 120 -1.36 -2.21 -16.39
N ALA A 121 -0.27 -2.19 -15.64
CA ALA A 121 -0.26 -2.61 -14.25
C ALA A 121 0.61 -1.69 -13.39
N LEU A 122 0.29 -1.62 -12.10
CA LEU A 122 1.14 -1.07 -11.06
C LEU A 122 1.81 -2.23 -10.31
N LYS A 123 3.14 -2.31 -10.39
CA LYS A 123 3.94 -3.15 -9.48
C LYS A 123 4.23 -2.32 -8.22
N VAL A 124 3.66 -2.74 -7.10
CA VAL A 124 3.81 -2.03 -5.83
C VAL A 124 5.27 -2.11 -5.37
N SER A 125 5.82 -1.00 -4.88
CA SER A 125 7.19 -0.97 -4.38
C SER A 125 7.28 -1.76 -3.07
N GLY A 126 8.37 -2.52 -2.89
CA GLY A 126 8.62 -3.30 -1.66
C GLY A 126 7.84 -4.62 -1.54
N SER A 127 6.76 -4.83 -2.30
CA SER A 127 5.97 -6.06 -2.22
C SER A 127 5.85 -6.80 -3.55
N ASP A 128 5.34 -8.03 -3.50
CA ASP A 128 5.01 -8.79 -4.70
C ASP A 128 3.67 -8.40 -5.33
N GLN A 129 2.91 -7.50 -4.70
CA GLN A 129 1.59 -7.07 -5.16
C GLN A 129 1.67 -6.40 -6.55
N ILE A 130 0.76 -6.84 -7.43
CA ILE A 130 0.51 -6.24 -8.74
C ILE A 130 -0.96 -5.87 -8.80
N PHE A 131 -1.26 -4.70 -9.34
CA PHE A 131 -2.62 -4.28 -9.68
C PHE A 131 -2.75 -4.01 -11.17
N LEU A 132 -3.76 -4.58 -11.82
CA LEU A 132 -4.13 -4.18 -13.18
C LEU A 132 -4.86 -2.84 -13.13
N LEU A 133 -4.51 -1.92 -14.02
CA LEU A 133 -5.07 -0.57 -14.00
C LEU A 133 -6.33 -0.50 -14.85
N THR A 134 -7.41 0.00 -14.24
CA THR A 134 -8.71 0.18 -14.88
C THR A 134 -9.22 1.61 -14.72
N ASP A 135 -10.21 1.98 -15.53
CA ASP A 135 -10.86 3.30 -15.44
C ASP A 135 -12.07 3.33 -14.51
N SER A 136 -12.74 2.19 -14.35
CA SER A 136 -13.98 2.09 -13.60
C SER A 136 -13.88 1.05 -12.49
N LYS A 137 -14.66 1.30 -11.44
CA LYS A 137 -14.95 0.35 -10.36
C LYS A 137 -15.97 -0.71 -10.77
N ASP A 138 -16.64 -0.50 -11.89
CA ASP A 138 -17.85 -1.24 -12.24
C ASP A 138 -17.53 -2.63 -12.80
N HIS A 139 -17.92 -3.66 -12.06
CA HIS A 139 -17.64 -5.07 -12.38
C HIS A 139 -18.31 -5.57 -13.68
N GLY A 140 -19.24 -4.80 -14.26
CA GLY A 140 -20.03 -5.20 -15.42
C GLY A 140 -19.32 -5.00 -16.77
N GLN A 141 -18.35 -4.10 -16.83
CA GLN A 141 -17.49 -3.88 -18.00
C GLN A 141 -16.11 -3.51 -17.47
N GLU A 142 -15.22 -4.49 -17.35
CA GLU A 142 -13.80 -4.26 -17.05
C GLU A 142 -13.20 -3.44 -18.21
N GLU A 143 -13.38 -2.13 -18.13
CA GLU A 143 -12.79 -1.18 -19.05
C GLU A 143 -11.39 -0.89 -18.52
N PHE A 144 -10.41 -1.57 -19.12
CA PHE A 144 -9.00 -1.29 -18.92
C PHE A 144 -8.75 0.21 -19.11
N ILE A 145 -7.78 0.72 -18.37
CA ILE A 145 -7.46 2.14 -18.38
C ILE A 145 -7.29 2.67 -19.81
N SER A 146 -7.96 3.77 -20.10
CA SER A 146 -7.95 4.43 -21.40
C SER A 146 -6.52 4.83 -21.80
N PRO A 147 -6.19 4.80 -23.10
CA PRO A 147 -4.86 5.17 -23.57
C PRO A 147 -4.43 6.59 -23.17
N GLU A 148 -5.39 7.51 -23.08
CA GLU A 148 -5.16 8.90 -22.66
C GLU A 148 -4.70 8.96 -21.20
N LYS A 149 -5.45 8.34 -20.29
CA LYS A 149 -5.10 8.32 -18.86
C LYS A 149 -3.84 7.50 -18.58
N LEU A 150 -3.62 6.40 -19.32
CA LEU A 150 -2.37 5.64 -19.25
C LEU A 150 -1.15 6.49 -19.65
N LYS A 151 -1.31 7.34 -20.67
CA LYS A 151 -0.27 8.29 -21.07
C LYS A 151 -0.01 9.32 -19.96
N GLU A 152 -1.04 9.87 -19.33
CA GLU A 152 -0.89 10.81 -18.22
C GLU A 152 -0.19 10.19 -17.00
N LEU A 153 -0.54 8.95 -16.65
CA LEU A 153 0.16 8.18 -15.62
C LEU A 153 1.63 8.00 -15.97
N SER A 154 1.92 7.60 -17.21
CA SER A 154 3.30 7.38 -17.68
C SER A 154 4.12 8.68 -17.66
N ASP A 155 3.55 9.78 -18.13
CA ASP A 155 4.17 11.10 -18.12
C ASP A 155 4.41 11.60 -16.68
N THR A 156 3.54 11.25 -15.74
CA THR A 156 3.66 11.59 -14.32
C THR A 156 4.74 10.74 -13.65
N ALA A 157 4.75 9.42 -13.88
CA ALA A 157 5.76 8.50 -13.37
C ALA A 157 7.17 8.86 -13.89
N ALA A 158 7.28 9.26 -15.15
CA ALA A 158 8.55 9.65 -15.77
C ALA A 158 9.24 10.84 -15.08
N LYS A 159 8.46 11.72 -14.43
CA LYS A 159 9.02 12.85 -13.66
C LYS A 159 9.77 12.40 -12.40
N ASN A 160 9.46 11.21 -11.88
CA ASN A 160 9.97 10.70 -10.61
C ASN A 160 10.58 9.29 -10.74
N ASN A 161 11.57 9.12 -11.62
CA ASN A 161 12.31 7.86 -11.81
C ASN A 161 11.40 6.63 -12.08
N GLY A 162 10.22 6.85 -12.64
CA GLY A 162 9.24 5.80 -12.92
C GLY A 162 8.34 5.43 -11.74
N ASN A 163 8.47 6.10 -10.60
CA ASN A 163 7.59 5.89 -9.44
C ASN A 163 6.36 6.80 -9.51
N ILE A 164 5.22 6.24 -9.12
CA ILE A 164 3.94 6.94 -9.06
C ILE A 164 3.15 6.44 -7.85
N THR A 165 2.37 7.33 -7.24
CA THR A 165 1.38 6.98 -6.23
C THR A 165 0.01 7.06 -6.88
N ILE A 166 -0.76 5.98 -6.77
CA ILE A 166 -2.10 5.87 -7.34
C ILE A 166 -3.08 5.65 -6.19
N SER A 167 -4.11 6.49 -6.14
CA SER A 167 -5.25 6.33 -5.24
C SER A 167 -6.45 5.86 -6.05
N GLY A 168 -7.20 4.90 -5.49
CA GLY A 168 -8.30 4.29 -6.22
C GLY A 168 -8.87 3.07 -5.53
N TYR A 169 -9.66 2.31 -6.26
CA TYR A 169 -10.48 1.24 -5.70
C TYR A 169 -10.04 -0.11 -6.22
N ILE A 170 -9.73 -1.02 -5.29
CA ILE A 170 -9.37 -2.37 -5.67
C ILE A 170 -10.59 -3.25 -5.79
N HIS A 171 -10.58 -4.10 -6.81
CA HIS A 171 -11.62 -5.08 -7.02
C HIS A 171 -11.06 -6.38 -7.59
N GLN A 172 -11.78 -7.46 -7.32
CA GLN A 172 -11.43 -8.78 -7.81
C GLN A 172 -11.86 -8.88 -9.28
N HIS A 173 -10.92 -9.23 -10.15
CA HIS A 173 -11.20 -9.70 -11.51
C HIS A 173 -11.64 -11.18 -11.49
N SER A 174 -11.99 -11.75 -12.64
CA SER A 174 -12.13 -13.21 -12.79
C SER A 174 -10.92 -13.98 -12.20
N GLU A 175 -11.12 -15.21 -11.71
CA GLU A 175 -10.21 -15.91 -10.78
C GLU A 175 -8.74 -16.04 -11.24
N ASP A 176 -8.42 -15.81 -12.51
CA ASP A 176 -7.09 -15.96 -13.08
C ASP A 176 -6.29 -14.64 -13.20
N LEU A 177 -6.89 -13.49 -12.87
CA LEU A 177 -6.25 -12.18 -13.01
C LEU A 177 -5.81 -11.64 -11.64
N PRO A 178 -4.69 -10.86 -11.59
CA PRO A 178 -4.38 -10.03 -10.43
C PRO A 178 -5.54 -9.11 -10.06
N LEU A 179 -5.46 -8.53 -8.86
CA LEU A 179 -6.44 -7.51 -8.45
C LEU A 179 -6.41 -6.33 -9.42
N ALA A 180 -7.58 -5.75 -9.68
CA ALA A 180 -7.70 -4.49 -10.37
C ALA A 180 -7.47 -3.33 -9.40
N LEU A 181 -7.00 -2.20 -9.90
CA LEU A 181 -7.01 -0.89 -9.26
C LEU A 181 -7.64 0.10 -10.23
N SER A 182 -8.90 0.45 -9.95
CA SER A 182 -9.59 1.53 -10.64
C SER A 182 -8.96 2.85 -10.23
N VAL A 183 -8.29 3.50 -11.16
CA VAL A 183 -7.54 4.73 -10.90
C VAL A 183 -8.53 5.88 -10.68
N ASP A 184 -8.58 6.43 -9.48
CA ASP A 184 -9.34 7.66 -9.19
C ASP A 184 -8.45 8.89 -9.38
N SER A 185 -7.29 8.88 -8.72
CA SER A 185 -6.30 9.95 -8.82
C SER A 185 -4.87 9.39 -8.76
N PHE A 186 -3.91 10.20 -9.19
CA PHE A 186 -2.51 9.82 -9.18
C PHE A 186 -1.61 11.04 -9.04
N GLN A 187 -0.46 10.84 -8.41
CA GLN A 187 0.51 11.90 -8.21
C GLN A 187 1.94 11.37 -8.30
N SER A 188 2.83 12.27 -8.69
CA SER A 188 4.25 12.01 -8.70
C SER A 188 4.75 12.08 -7.25
N ASN A 189 5.29 11.00 -6.69
CA ASN A 189 5.87 11.02 -5.35
C ASN A 189 7.21 11.77 -5.36
N ALA A 190 7.21 13.04 -4.94
CA ALA A 190 8.41 13.88 -4.87
C ALA A 190 9.15 13.57 -3.57
N ASN A 191 10.30 12.91 -3.70
CA ASN A 191 11.22 12.65 -2.60
C ASN A 191 11.81 13.97 -2.06
#